data_AF-A0A7J8YIY2-F1
#
_entry.id   AF-A0A7J8YIY2-F1
#
_cell.length_a   1.000
_cell.length_b   1.000
_cell.length_c   1.000
_cell.angle_alpha   90.00
_cell.angle_beta   90.00
_cell.angle_gamma   90.00
#
_symmetry.space_group_name_H-M   'P 1'
#
loop_
_entity.id
_entity.type
_entity.pdbx_description
1 polymer ?
#
loop_
_entity_poly.entity_id
_entity_poly.type
_entity_poly.pdbx_seq_one_letter_code
_entity_poly.pdbx_strand_id
1 'polypeptide(L)' 'MLEKVLPHAMLKAKPNLESRIRKLKMEWATVYDLLNGKDNSSFGWDEHRQMVVAKDAIHKEAGQCRHRSFPYYDQLTSI' A
#
# COMPACT_ATOMS: atom_id res chain seq x y z
N MET A 1 27.19 8.86 -5.75
CA MET A 1 27.22 7.93 -6.89
C MET A 1 25.94 8.03 -7.73
N LEU A 2 24.74 8.02 -7.15
CA LEU A 2 23.48 8.16 -7.91
C LEU A 2 23.38 9.46 -8.72
N GLU A 3 23.79 10.61 -8.14
CA GLU A 3 23.83 11.90 -8.85
C GLU A 3 24.81 11.93 -10.02
N LYS A 4 25.83 11.06 -10.05
CA LYS A 4 26.75 10.96 -11.19
C LYS A 4 26.17 10.15 -12.35
N VAL A 5 25.32 9.18 -12.03
CA VAL A 5 24.65 8.30 -13.01
C VAL A 5 23.35 8.94 -13.53
N LEU A 6 22.66 9.72 -12.68
CA LEU A 6 21.40 10.39 -12.98
C LEU A 6 21.42 11.86 -12.51
N PRO A 7 22.23 12.72 -13.16
CA PRO A 7 22.48 14.09 -12.70
C PRO A 7 21.25 15.00 -12.72
N HIS A 8 20.24 14.70 -13.54
CA HIS A 8 19.01 15.51 -13.65
C HIS A 8 17.79 14.91 -12.95
N ALA A 9 17.93 13.74 -12.31
CA ALA A 9 16.80 13.12 -11.63
C ALA A 9 16.45 13.83 -10.31
N MET A 10 17.32 14.72 -9.81
CA MET A 10 17.18 15.40 -8.51
C MET A 10 16.94 14.42 -7.33
N LEU A 11 17.39 13.16 -7.48
CA LEU A 11 17.16 12.10 -6.50
C LEU A 11 18.29 12.04 -5.47
N LYS A 12 17.97 12.35 -4.21
CA LYS A 12 18.86 12.12 -3.06
C LYS A 12 18.61 10.73 -2.48
N ALA A 13 19.64 9.89 -2.44
CA ALA A 13 19.51 8.47 -2.05
C ALA A 13 18.81 8.27 -0.69
N LYS A 14 19.34 8.86 0.39
CA LYS A 14 18.81 8.67 1.75
C LYS A 14 17.36 9.17 1.95
N PRO A 15 17.04 10.47 1.71
CA PRO A 15 15.68 10.97 1.96
C PRO A 15 14.63 10.35 1.01
N ASN A 16 15.03 9.94 -0.21
CA ASN A 16 14.11 9.26 -1.12
C ASN A 16 13.78 7.84 -0.65
N LEU A 17 14.77 7.12 -0.10
CA LEU A 17 14.54 5.80 0.49
C LEU A 17 13.65 5.91 1.74
N GLU A 18 13.93 6.88 2.63
CA GLU A 18 13.10 7.13 3.82
C GLU A 18 11.66 7.48 3.45
N SER A 19 11.46 8.34 2.44
CA SER A 19 10.13 8.69 1.94
C SER A 19 9.38 7.47 1.37
N ARG A 20 10.06 6.62 0.60
CA ARG A 20 9.48 5.39 0.06
C ARG A 20 9.10 4.40 1.16
N ILE A 21 9.97 4.19 2.15
CA ILE A 21 9.68 3.30 3.29
C ILE A 21 8.48 3.83 4.08
N ARG A 22 8.44 5.13 4.36
CA ARG A 22 7.30 5.75 5.06
C ARG A 22 5.99 5.52 4.30
N LYS A 23 6.01 5.71 2.98
CA LYS A 23 4.85 5.47 2.12
C LYS A 23 4.39 4.01 2.17
N LEU A 24 5.32 3.07 2.04
CA LEU A 24 5.00 1.63 2.11
C LEU A 24 4.40 1.23 3.46
N LYS A 25 4.96 1.72 4.58
CA LYS A 25 4.41 1.47 5.92
C LYS A 25 2.99 2.01 6.08
N MET A 26 2.74 3.23 5.59
CA MET A 26 1.41 3.85 5.65
C MET A 26 0.39 3.05 4.84
N GLU A 27 0.74 2.66 3.63
CA GLU A 27 -0.12 1.88 2.74
C GLU A 27 -0.43 0.50 3.31
N TRP A 28 0.59 -0.18 3.84
CA TRP A 28 0.41 -1.46 4.52
C TRP A 28 -0.54 -1.32 5.73
N ALA A 29 -0.34 -0.31 6.58
CA ALA A 29 -1.20 -0.09 7.74
C ALA A 29 -2.66 0.14 7.33
N THR A 30 -2.90 0.96 6.29
CA THR A 30 -4.26 1.17 5.76
C THR A 30 -4.91 -0.12 5.30
N VAL A 31 -4.21 -0.98 4.56
CA VAL A 31 -4.77 -2.28 4.12
C VAL A 31 -4.98 -3.21 5.31
N TYR A 32 -4.03 -3.25 6.25
CA TYR A 32 -4.14 -4.07 7.46
C TYR A 32 -5.35 -3.69 8.31
N ASP A 33 -5.57 -2.39 8.53
CA ASP A 33 -6.71 -1.87 9.29
C ASP A 33 -8.04 -2.18 8.59
N LEU A 34 -8.07 -2.09 7.25
CA LEU A 34 -9.25 -2.47 6.47
C LEU A 34 -9.55 -3.97 6.57
N LEU A 35 -8.54 -4.85 6.61
CA LEU A 35 -8.77 -6.29 6.65
C LEU A 35 -9.00 -6.83 8.07
N ASN A 36 -8.40 -6.22 9.09
CA ASN A 36 -8.42 -6.71 10.48
C ASN A 36 -9.22 -5.82 11.45
N GLY A 37 -9.81 -4.73 10.95
CA GLY A 37 -10.61 -3.82 11.75
C GLY A 37 -11.85 -4.48 12.36
N LYS A 38 -12.19 -4.07 13.58
CA LYS A 38 -13.23 -4.70 14.43
C LYS A 38 -14.62 -4.80 13.77
N ASP A 39 -14.93 -3.89 12.84
CA ASP A 39 -16.22 -3.81 12.14
C ASP A 39 -16.11 -4.14 10.64
N ASN A 40 -14.94 -4.61 10.18
CA ASN A 40 -14.60 -4.69 8.75
C ASN A 40 -14.78 -6.10 8.14
N SER A 41 -15.74 -6.91 8.63
CA SER A 41 -16.03 -8.25 8.08
C SER A 41 -16.47 -8.26 6.61
N SER A 42 -16.81 -7.09 6.09
CA SER A 42 -17.21 -6.85 4.71
C SER A 42 -16.02 -6.68 3.76
N PHE A 43 -14.79 -6.58 4.26
CA PHE A 43 -13.58 -6.47 3.44
C PHE A 43 -12.84 -7.80 3.31
N GLY A 44 -12.25 -8.02 2.15
CA GLY A 44 -11.43 -9.17 1.82
C GLY A 44 -10.21 -8.76 1.01
N TRP A 45 -9.30 -9.71 0.81
CA TRP A 45 -8.07 -9.53 0.05
C TRP A 45 -8.14 -10.37 -1.23
N ASP A 46 -7.88 -9.74 -2.37
CA ASP A 46 -7.68 -10.43 -3.65
C ASP A 46 -6.18 -10.61 -3.88
N GLU A 47 -5.67 -11.81 -3.60
CA GLU A 47 -4.26 -12.16 -3.74
C GLU A 47 -3.77 -12.05 -5.20
N HIS A 48 -4.62 -12.32 -6.18
CA HIS A 48 -4.21 -12.25 -7.58
C HIS A 48 -4.07 -10.81 -8.07
N ARG A 49 -5.00 -9.93 -7.65
CA ARG A 49 -5.00 -8.51 -8.04
C ARG A 49 -4.24 -7.62 -7.06
N GLN A 50 -3.80 -8.20 -5.93
CA GLN A 50 -3.10 -7.50 -4.84
C GLN A 50 -3.90 -6.29 -4.37
N MET A 51 -5.18 -6.45 -4.05
CA MET A 51 -6.05 -5.34 -3.68
C MET A 51 -7.15 -5.70 -2.69
N VAL A 52 -7.64 -4.69 -1.98
CA VAL A 52 -8.78 -4.83 -1.07
C VAL A 52 -10.07 -4.93 -1.89
N VAL A 53 -10.87 -5.94 -1.60
CA VAL A 53 -12.21 -6.14 -2.15
C VAL A 53 -13.25 -5.96 -1.04
N ALA A 54 -14.40 -5.38 -1.37
CA ALA A 54 -15.53 -5.28 -0.46
C ALA A 54 -16.64 -6.22 -0.93
N LYS A 55 -17.17 -7.05 -0.03
CA LYS A 55 -18.33 -7.92 -0.27
C LYS A 55 -19.58 -7.10 -0.58
N ASP A 56 -19.77 -5.98 0.11
CA ASP A 56 -20.89 -5.06 -0.09
C ASP A 56 -20.44 -3.72 -0.65
N ALA A 57 -21.11 -3.28 -1.72
CA ALA A 57 -20.80 -2.05 -2.46
C ALA A 57 -21.02 -0.74 -1.65
N ILE A 58 -21.54 -0.83 -0.43
CA ILE A 58 -22.04 0.29 0.40
C ILE A 58 -20.91 0.96 1.21
N HIS A 59 -19.78 0.29 1.42
CA HIS A 59 -18.68 0.86 2.23
C HIS A 59 -17.95 1.99 1.49
N LYS A 60 -18.11 3.21 2.01
CA LYS A 60 -17.43 4.43 1.52
C LYS A 60 -15.93 4.40 1.79
N GLU A 61 -15.47 3.74 2.87
CA GLU A 61 -14.04 3.64 3.18
C GLU A 61 -13.26 2.86 2.10
N ALA A 62 -13.93 1.93 1.40
CA ALA A 62 -13.36 1.15 0.31
C ALA A 62 -12.99 1.99 -0.91
N GLY A 63 -13.60 3.17 -1.09
CA GLY A 63 -13.59 3.91 -2.37
C GLY A 63 -12.18 4.21 -2.89
N GLN A 64 -11.24 4.50 -2.00
CA GLN A 64 -9.84 4.78 -2.37
C GLN A 64 -9.02 3.52 -2.70
N CYS A 65 -9.45 2.35 -2.23
CA CYS A 65 -8.75 1.09 -2.45
C CYS A 65 -9.30 0.30 -3.66
N ARG A 66 -10.53 0.58 -4.11
CA ARG A 66 -11.22 -0.13 -5.22
C ARG A 66 -10.48 -0.13 -6.56
N HIS A 67 -9.58 0.82 -6.79
CA HIS A 67 -8.81 0.94 -8.04
C HIS A 67 -7.31 0.85 -7.82
N ARG A 68 -6.89 0.48 -6.62
CA ARG A 68 -5.49 0.56 -6.20
C ARG A 68 -4.96 -0.82 -5.83
N SER A 69 -3.87 -1.20 -6.48
CA SER A 69 -3.08 -2.37 -6.08
C SER A 69 -2.04 -1.99 -5.02
N PHE A 70 -1.76 -2.95 -4.15
CA PHE A 70 -0.77 -2.91 -3.07
C PHE A 70 0.18 -4.10 -3.23
N PRO A 71 1.08 -4.09 -4.24
CA PRO A 71 1.83 -5.26 -4.71
C PRO A 71 2.83 -5.84 -3.70
N TYR A 72 3.10 -5.13 -2.60
CA TYR A 72 4.02 -5.57 -1.56
C TYR A 72 3.31 -5.95 -0.27
N TYR A 73 1.97 -5.92 -0.23
CA TYR A 73 1.23 -6.14 1.01
C TYR A 73 1.52 -7.53 1.61
N ASP A 74 1.44 -8.59 0.81
CA ASP A 74 1.70 -9.96 1.29
C ASP A 74 3.15 -10.16 1.74
N GLN A 75 4.10 -9.56 1.01
CA GLN A 75 5.51 -9.59 1.38
C GLN A 75 5.77 -8.84 2.69
N LEU A 76 5.09 -7.73 2.93
CA LEU A 76 5.26 -6.94 4.16
C LEU A 76 4.56 -7.57 5.36
N THR A 77 3.49 -8.34 5.14
CA THR A 77 2.75 -9.06 6.19
C THR A 77 3.43 -10.36 6.62
N SER A 78 4.30 -10.93 5.78
CA SER A 78 5.04 -12.17 6.06
C SER A 78 6.40 -11.99 6.74
N ILE A 79 6.75 -10.76 7.10
CA ILE A 79 7.97 -10.40 7.86
C ILE A 79 7.73 -10.59 9.35
#